data_AF-A0A259TW45-F1
#
_entry.id   AF-A0A259TW45-F1
#
_cell.length_a   1.000
_cell.length_b   1.000
_cell.length_c   1.000
_cell.angle_alpha   90.00
_cell.angle_beta   90.00
_cell.angle_gamma   90.00
#
_symmetry.space_group_name_H-M   'P 1'
#
loop_
_entity.id
_entity.type
_entity.pdbx_description
1 polymer ?
#
loop_
_entity_poly.entity_id
_entity_poly.type
_entity_poly.pdbx_seq_one_letter_code
_entity_poly.pdbx_strand_id
1 'polypeptide(L)'
;MGKALLIIVLGAGFLLARAGFNNQVTERESRKDQVEYEEEVLAREISRSAFNVAMGIAREYPNSLDAGANAVDMADEKADGLYNGTARGGMFAVRAETLTGHTLKVTSTGYYGGVWETDSKGEKRYTGESYTMWDTFQIRVLEVREDGVLDTSFLESQAGYCSAIYMDEYRGDEFVGTRMIFAAGHNRDGVRPPVSIYVQAGTQLNFFIGVDTNCSGKFSTSASTCQALSYVLNDKFNPSDVGRNKRYDHLHYALDIPARDITKMEEGIWGMVEQNPRDRQRWRIGWEDLERSDWDRPNSSDPQRSLQALKRLGYDGKGWPDRNSMGYRALRDYGNRPDYSDQVIELGISALRSQAARDSLWYAMYEERSDCGITNPDGMPPEPQIQICDGGEQRMVGASVLQSYLNAGATEGACPEREYEVCHYGSEMTVLASALSGHLQHGDTQGVCPIEEEVLLCHDGQQRTVVESQVQSHLNHGDTRGTCPDEVEEEEDDVYDCPCSSKKLQQGKVGILHRPPGNPANEQLLCISRNGWRNGHKPRHDDVLVCGNG
;
A
#
# COMPACT_ATOMS: atom_id res chain seq x y z
N MET A 1 -99.26 38.36 34.13
CA MET A 1 -98.12 37.43 34.26
C MET A 1 -97.25 37.30 32.99
N GLY A 2 -97.34 38.21 32.01
CA GLY A 2 -96.65 38.06 30.71
C GLY A 2 -95.26 38.71 30.56
N LYS A 3 -94.77 39.47 31.56
CA LYS A 3 -93.47 40.18 31.45
C LYS A 3 -92.28 39.41 32.02
N ALA A 4 -92.50 38.46 32.92
CA ALA A 4 -91.43 37.65 33.51
C ALA A 4 -90.95 36.52 32.58
N LEU A 5 -91.83 35.99 31.72
CA LEU A 5 -91.48 34.90 30.81
C LEU A 5 -90.56 35.37 29.66
N LEU A 6 -90.71 36.62 29.20
CA LEU A 6 -89.91 37.16 28.09
C LEU A 6 -88.44 37.37 28.48
N ILE A 7 -88.17 37.75 29.73
CA ILE A 7 -86.81 38.00 30.24
C ILE A 7 -86.04 36.69 30.41
N ILE A 8 -86.71 35.61 30.82
CA ILE A 8 -86.09 34.29 31.00
C ILE A 8 -85.75 33.66 29.63
N VAL A 9 -86.63 33.81 28.63
CA VAL A 9 -86.39 33.26 27.28
C VAL A 9 -85.29 34.03 26.53
N LEU A 10 -85.22 35.37 26.67
CA LEU A 10 -84.14 36.17 26.09
C LEU A 10 -82.79 35.97 26.81
N GLY A 11 -82.80 35.79 28.14
CA GLY A 11 -81.59 35.53 28.93
C GLY A 11 -80.96 34.15 28.65
N ALA A 12 -81.79 33.11 28.47
CA ALA A 12 -81.32 31.77 28.10
C ALA A 12 -80.78 31.73 26.65
N GLY A 13 -81.40 32.47 25.73
CA GLY A 13 -80.91 32.61 24.35
C GLY A 13 -79.56 33.32 24.27
N PHE A 14 -79.32 34.34 25.11
CA PHE A 14 -78.05 35.08 25.15
C PHE A 14 -76.90 34.25 25.74
N LEU A 15 -77.17 33.43 26.76
CA LEU A 15 -76.17 32.53 27.35
C LEU A 15 -75.79 31.38 26.40
N LEU A 16 -76.77 30.81 25.67
CA LEU A 16 -76.50 29.81 24.63
C LEU A 16 -75.76 30.38 23.42
N ALA A 17 -76.09 31.60 22.99
CA ALA A 17 -75.36 32.30 21.92
C ALA A 17 -73.91 32.62 22.33
N ARG A 18 -73.68 33.02 23.58
CA ARG A 18 -72.32 33.29 24.10
C ARG A 18 -71.49 32.00 24.26
N ALA A 19 -72.10 30.92 24.73
CA ALA A 19 -71.45 29.61 24.81
C ALA A 19 -71.12 29.03 23.42
N GLY A 20 -72.03 29.18 22.45
CA GLY A 20 -71.79 28.79 21.06
C GLY A 20 -70.70 29.61 20.39
N PHE A 21 -70.67 30.94 20.62
CA PHE A 21 -69.63 31.81 20.09
C PHE A 21 -68.25 31.52 20.71
N ASN A 22 -68.19 31.29 22.03
CA ASN A 22 -66.94 30.90 22.68
C ASN A 22 -66.43 29.54 22.17
N ASN A 23 -67.31 28.54 22.01
CA ASN A 23 -66.90 27.25 21.45
C ASN A 23 -66.41 27.38 19.99
N GLN A 24 -67.05 28.23 19.18
CA GLN A 24 -66.59 28.49 17.81
C GLN A 24 -65.25 29.22 17.74
N VAL A 25 -64.98 30.14 18.68
CA VAL A 25 -63.69 30.81 18.79
C VAL A 25 -62.61 29.82 19.24
N THR A 26 -62.88 29.01 20.27
CA THR A 26 -61.92 28.00 20.78
C THR A 26 -61.65 26.89 19.76
N GLU A 27 -62.64 26.43 19.00
CA GLU A 27 -62.43 25.46 17.91
C GLU A 27 -61.69 26.04 16.71
N ARG A 28 -61.81 27.36 16.48
CA ARG A 28 -61.10 28.05 15.40
C ARG A 28 -59.66 28.32 15.80
N GLU A 29 -59.42 28.70 17.05
CA GLU A 29 -58.08 28.80 17.65
C GLU A 29 -57.40 27.43 17.66
N SER A 30 -58.06 26.37 18.14
CA SER A 30 -57.46 25.03 18.16
C SER A 30 -57.15 24.49 16.77
N ARG A 31 -57.97 24.80 15.77
CA ARG A 31 -57.70 24.44 14.36
C ARG A 31 -56.55 25.25 13.78
N LYS A 32 -56.45 26.54 14.13
CA LYS A 32 -55.34 27.39 13.71
C LYS A 32 -54.02 26.88 14.31
N ASP A 33 -54.02 26.54 15.60
CA ASP A 33 -52.86 25.99 16.30
C ASP A 33 -52.46 24.61 15.73
N GLN A 34 -53.43 23.79 15.32
CA GLN A 34 -53.15 22.50 14.65
C GLN A 34 -52.52 22.69 13.28
N VAL A 35 -53.03 23.63 12.46
CA VAL A 35 -52.45 23.92 11.15
C VAL A 35 -51.05 24.49 11.29
N GLU A 36 -50.82 25.47 12.19
CA GLU A 36 -49.48 26.02 12.44
C GLU A 36 -48.51 24.93 12.90
N TYR A 37 -48.95 24.01 13.78
CA TYR A 37 -48.14 22.87 14.20
C TYR A 37 -47.80 21.91 13.04
N GLU A 38 -48.78 21.59 12.19
CA GLU A 38 -48.57 20.76 10.99
C GLU A 38 -47.58 21.42 10.02
N GLU A 39 -47.69 22.73 9.81
CA GLU A 39 -46.78 23.51 8.97
C GLU A 39 -45.35 23.57 9.55
N GLU A 40 -45.19 23.73 10.86
CA GLU A 40 -43.88 23.67 11.54
C GLU A 40 -43.23 22.28 11.36
N VAL A 41 -44.01 21.21 11.54
CA VAL A 41 -43.53 19.83 11.36
C VAL A 41 -43.04 19.63 9.92
N LEU A 42 -43.79 20.10 8.93
CA LEU A 42 -43.40 20.02 7.52
C LEU A 42 -42.16 20.86 7.22
N ALA A 43 -42.07 22.09 7.74
CA ALA A 43 -40.87 22.92 7.61
C ALA A 43 -39.63 22.23 8.20
N ARG A 44 -39.78 21.55 9.34
CA ARG A 44 -38.71 20.76 9.99
C ARG A 44 -38.29 19.56 9.14
N GLU A 45 -39.24 18.82 8.58
CA GLU A 45 -38.94 17.69 7.70
C GLU A 45 -38.22 18.12 6.41
N ILE A 46 -38.66 19.23 5.81
CA ILE A 46 -38.02 19.84 4.63
C ILE A 46 -36.58 20.24 4.96
N SER A 47 -36.38 20.96 6.06
CA SER A 47 -35.07 21.37 6.54
C SER A 47 -34.14 20.18 6.76
N ARG A 48 -34.61 19.12 7.45
CA ARG A 48 -33.86 17.88 7.70
C ARG A 48 -33.48 17.15 6.42
N SER A 49 -34.41 17.07 5.46
CA SER A 49 -34.15 16.41 4.18
C SER A 49 -33.06 17.14 3.40
N ALA A 50 -33.18 18.46 3.26
CA ALA A 50 -32.20 19.28 2.56
C ALA A 50 -30.84 19.26 3.27
N PHE A 51 -30.85 19.33 4.60
CA PHE A 51 -29.67 19.22 5.44
C PHE A 51 -28.91 17.89 5.22
N ASN A 52 -29.62 16.76 5.22
CA ASN A 52 -29.00 15.44 5.02
C ASN A 52 -28.38 15.31 3.63
N VAL A 53 -29.01 15.87 2.59
CA VAL A 53 -28.44 15.91 1.23
C VAL A 53 -27.16 16.75 1.21
N ALA A 54 -27.19 17.97 1.75
CA ALA A 54 -26.03 18.85 1.76
C ALA A 54 -24.87 18.29 2.59
N MET A 55 -25.14 17.66 3.74
CA MET A 55 -24.13 16.94 4.50
C MET A 55 -23.58 15.72 3.74
N GLY A 56 -24.43 15.03 2.98
CA GLY A 56 -24.00 13.96 2.07
C GLY A 56 -23.00 14.47 1.04
N ILE A 57 -23.35 15.57 0.35
CA ILE A 57 -22.48 16.23 -0.63
C ILE A 57 -21.16 16.66 0.03
N ALA A 58 -21.20 17.35 1.18
CA ALA A 58 -20.00 17.78 1.89
C ALA A 58 -19.07 16.60 2.25
N ARG A 59 -19.65 15.46 2.64
CA ARG A 59 -18.90 14.23 3.00
C ARG A 59 -18.23 13.55 1.81
N GLU A 60 -18.66 13.80 0.59
CA GLU A 60 -17.95 13.35 -0.63
C GLU A 60 -16.62 14.07 -0.82
N TYR A 61 -16.39 15.16 -0.08
CA TYR A 61 -15.15 15.94 -0.08
C TYR A 61 -14.45 15.88 1.29
N PRO A 62 -14.06 14.69 1.78
CA PRO A 62 -13.46 14.53 3.11
C PRO A 62 -12.08 15.20 3.26
N ASN A 63 -11.56 15.75 2.17
CA ASN A 63 -10.19 16.23 2.02
C ASN A 63 -10.13 17.67 1.49
N SER A 64 -11.25 18.40 1.41
CA SER A 64 -11.25 19.79 0.96
C SER A 64 -12.53 20.50 1.37
N LEU A 65 -12.41 21.45 2.31
CA LEU A 65 -13.53 22.27 2.73
C LEU A 65 -14.06 23.15 1.60
N ASP A 66 -13.17 23.83 0.87
CA ASP A 66 -13.56 24.74 -0.21
C ASP A 66 -14.29 23.97 -1.32
N ALA A 67 -13.84 22.76 -1.66
CA ALA A 67 -14.55 21.92 -2.62
C ALA A 67 -15.89 21.42 -2.07
N GLY A 68 -15.97 21.02 -0.79
CA GLY A 68 -17.22 20.60 -0.16
C GLY A 68 -18.24 21.74 -0.05
N ALA A 69 -17.80 22.94 0.35
CA ALA A 69 -18.63 24.13 0.41
C ALA A 69 -19.15 24.54 -0.97
N ASN A 70 -18.25 24.57 -1.97
CA ASN A 70 -18.60 24.88 -3.35
C ASN A 70 -19.51 23.80 -3.96
N ALA A 71 -19.28 22.52 -3.67
CA ALA A 71 -20.17 21.45 -4.13
C ALA A 71 -21.56 21.53 -3.53
N VAL A 72 -21.68 21.94 -2.26
CA VAL A 72 -22.99 22.24 -1.66
C VAL A 72 -23.61 23.45 -2.34
N ASP A 73 -22.89 24.55 -2.52
CA ASP A 73 -23.37 25.75 -3.22
C ASP A 73 -23.92 25.43 -4.62
N MET A 74 -23.11 24.74 -5.43
CA MET A 74 -23.44 24.37 -6.81
C MET A 74 -24.49 23.26 -6.96
N ALA A 75 -25.07 22.76 -5.87
CA ALA A 75 -25.99 21.62 -5.91
C ALA A 75 -27.32 21.94 -6.63
N ASP A 76 -27.69 23.21 -6.78
CA ASP A 76 -28.80 23.67 -7.62
C ASP A 76 -28.35 24.31 -8.95
N GLU A 77 -27.09 24.05 -9.34
CA GLU A 77 -26.42 24.59 -10.54
C GLU A 77 -26.23 26.11 -10.53
N LYS A 78 -26.30 26.76 -9.36
CA LYS A 78 -26.01 28.20 -9.19
C LYS A 78 -24.80 28.41 -8.28
N ALA A 79 -24.04 29.45 -8.56
CA ALA A 79 -22.89 29.88 -7.76
C ALA A 79 -23.26 31.14 -6.96
N ASP A 80 -24.27 31.05 -6.11
CA ASP A 80 -24.81 32.20 -5.34
C ASP A 80 -24.60 32.07 -3.82
N GLY A 81 -23.87 31.04 -3.38
CA GLY A 81 -23.60 30.71 -1.98
C GLY A 81 -24.73 29.94 -1.29
N LEU A 82 -25.76 29.47 -2.03
CA LEU A 82 -27.00 28.93 -1.50
C LEU A 82 -27.55 27.76 -2.34
N TYR A 83 -27.65 26.58 -1.73
CA TYR A 83 -28.41 25.48 -2.30
C TYR A 83 -29.90 25.62 -1.97
N ASN A 84 -30.70 26.01 -2.96
CA ASN A 84 -32.13 26.25 -2.78
C ASN A 84 -32.97 25.27 -3.62
N GLY A 85 -34.16 24.93 -3.12
CA GLY A 85 -35.04 24.05 -3.87
C GLY A 85 -36.42 23.90 -3.24
N THR A 86 -37.16 22.91 -3.74
CA THR A 86 -38.48 22.57 -3.23
C THR A 86 -38.51 21.12 -2.74
N ALA A 87 -39.22 20.87 -1.66
CA ALA A 87 -39.43 19.53 -1.12
C ALA A 87 -40.79 19.49 -0.41
N ARG A 88 -41.55 18.40 -0.61
CA ARG A 88 -42.86 18.17 0.04
C ARG A 88 -43.84 19.36 -0.07
N GLY A 89 -43.77 20.13 -1.14
CA GLY A 89 -44.64 21.29 -1.37
C GLY A 89 -44.20 22.60 -0.68
N GLY A 90 -43.10 22.58 0.08
CA GLY A 90 -42.45 23.79 0.59
C GLY A 90 -41.11 24.06 -0.09
N MET A 91 -40.36 25.00 0.48
CA MET A 91 -39.05 25.43 -0.01
C MET A 91 -37.97 25.16 1.03
N PHE A 92 -36.73 25.02 0.57
CA PHE A 92 -35.57 25.03 1.45
C PHE A 92 -34.48 25.96 0.92
N ALA A 93 -33.63 26.40 1.84
CA ALA A 93 -32.37 27.09 1.57
C ALA A 93 -31.28 26.49 2.45
N VAL A 94 -30.16 26.10 1.83
CA VAL A 94 -29.01 25.54 2.52
C VAL A 94 -27.77 26.38 2.22
N ARG A 95 -26.96 26.62 3.24
CA ARG A 95 -25.69 27.32 3.14
C ARG A 95 -24.59 26.50 3.80
N ALA A 96 -23.49 26.31 3.08
CA ALA A 96 -22.25 25.78 3.64
C ALA A 96 -21.26 26.94 3.85
N GLU A 97 -20.75 27.09 5.07
CA GLU A 97 -19.76 28.12 5.40
C GLU A 97 -18.55 27.49 6.08
N THR A 98 -17.35 27.81 5.60
CA THR A 98 -16.10 27.44 6.27
C THR A 98 -15.98 28.23 7.57
N LEU A 99 -15.94 27.52 8.71
CA LEU A 99 -15.78 28.15 10.02
C LEU A 99 -14.30 28.31 10.40
N THR A 100 -13.53 27.25 10.19
CA THR A 100 -12.08 27.17 10.45
C THR A 100 -11.39 26.51 9.26
N GLY A 101 -10.07 26.36 9.29
CA GLY A 101 -9.35 25.68 8.22
C GLY A 101 -9.70 24.20 8.00
N HIS A 102 -10.50 23.58 8.88
CA HIS A 102 -10.94 22.17 8.75
C HIS A 102 -12.38 21.88 9.21
N THR A 103 -13.17 22.91 9.53
CA THR A 103 -14.59 22.76 9.88
C THR A 103 -15.49 23.48 8.88
N LEU A 104 -16.41 22.74 8.29
CA LEU A 104 -17.53 23.25 7.51
C LEU A 104 -18.78 23.30 8.39
N LYS A 105 -19.54 24.39 8.38
CA LYS A 105 -20.88 24.43 8.95
C LYS A 105 -21.91 24.40 7.85
N VAL A 106 -22.85 23.47 7.94
CA VAL A 106 -23.99 23.38 7.03
C VAL A 106 -25.23 23.85 7.78
N THR A 107 -25.86 24.91 7.29
CA THR A 107 -27.11 25.46 7.83
C THR A 107 -28.22 25.25 6.82
N SER A 108 -29.33 24.65 7.25
CA SER A 108 -30.51 24.38 6.41
C SER A 108 -31.74 25.03 7.03
N THR A 109 -32.48 25.79 6.22
CA THR A 109 -33.77 26.36 6.59
C THR A 109 -34.85 25.80 5.68
N GLY A 110 -35.89 25.21 6.25
CA GLY A 110 -37.10 24.79 5.54
C GLY A 110 -38.23 25.80 5.76
N TYR A 111 -39.07 25.98 4.75
CA TYR A 111 -40.17 26.94 4.70
C TYR A 111 -41.44 26.24 4.21
N TYR A 112 -42.57 26.44 4.91
CA TYR A 112 -43.86 25.87 4.53
C TYR A 112 -45.04 26.80 4.90
N GLY A 113 -46.14 26.71 4.16
CA GLY A 113 -47.40 27.41 4.51
C GLY A 113 -47.48 28.91 4.17
N GLY A 114 -46.42 29.52 3.65
CA GLY A 114 -46.35 30.97 3.46
C GLY A 114 -45.79 31.45 2.11
N VAL A 115 -45.68 32.78 2.01
CA VAL A 115 -45.10 33.49 0.86
C VAL A 115 -44.00 34.45 1.33
N TRP A 116 -43.12 34.83 0.41
CA TRP A 116 -42.13 35.87 0.67
C TRP A 116 -42.77 37.24 0.46
N GLU A 117 -42.83 38.04 1.52
CA GLU A 117 -43.25 39.44 1.49
C GLU A 117 -42.04 40.35 1.67
N THR A 118 -42.10 41.55 1.10
CA THR A 118 -41.09 42.59 1.33
C THR A 118 -41.67 43.61 2.28
N ASP A 119 -41.00 43.83 3.41
CA ASP A 119 -41.46 44.77 4.41
C ASP A 119 -41.28 46.23 3.94
N SER A 120 -41.77 47.18 4.74
CA SER A 120 -41.66 48.61 4.45
C SER A 120 -40.22 49.16 4.35
N LYS A 121 -39.22 48.37 4.78
CA LYS A 121 -37.79 48.72 4.73
C LYS A 121 -37.06 48.04 3.57
N GLY A 122 -37.76 47.22 2.78
CA GLY A 122 -37.17 46.46 1.67
C GLY A 122 -36.62 45.09 2.08
N GLU A 123 -36.82 44.64 3.32
CA GLU A 123 -36.36 43.34 3.79
C GLU A 123 -37.36 42.23 3.42
N LYS A 124 -36.87 41.13 2.85
CA LYS A 124 -37.72 39.96 2.54
C LYS A 124 -37.99 39.16 3.81
N ARG A 125 -39.25 38.88 4.09
CA ARG A 125 -39.71 38.05 5.21
C ARG A 125 -40.65 36.96 4.70
N TYR A 126 -40.49 35.74 5.21
CA TYR A 126 -41.43 34.65 4.96
C TYR A 126 -42.61 34.75 5.93
N THR A 127 -43.84 34.59 5.43
CA THR A 127 -45.06 34.76 6.23
C THR A 127 -45.58 33.48 6.89
N GLY A 128 -45.09 32.33 6.46
CA GLY A 128 -45.46 31.02 7.02
C GLY A 128 -44.43 30.50 8.01
N GLU A 129 -44.53 29.21 8.33
CA GLU A 129 -43.63 28.54 9.25
C GLU A 129 -42.26 28.28 8.62
N SER A 130 -41.22 28.40 9.45
CA SER A 130 -39.85 28.10 9.05
C SER A 130 -39.08 27.41 10.16
N TYR A 131 -38.19 26.50 9.79
CA TYR A 131 -37.34 25.79 10.73
C TYR A 131 -35.90 25.77 10.23
N THR A 132 -34.99 26.26 11.06
CA THR A 132 -33.54 26.26 10.78
C THR A 132 -32.84 25.26 11.67
N MET A 133 -31.99 24.43 11.07
CA MET A 133 -31.03 23.59 11.77
C MET A 133 -29.65 23.73 11.17
N TRP A 134 -28.64 23.35 11.94
CA TRP A 134 -27.27 23.35 11.50
C TRP A 134 -26.49 22.26 12.22
N ASP A 135 -25.38 21.84 11.60
CA ASP A 135 -24.37 20.99 12.20
C ASP A 135 -23.01 21.32 11.55
N THR A 136 -21.95 20.75 12.09
CA THR A 136 -20.61 20.87 11.55
C THR A 136 -20.10 19.56 10.95
N PHE A 137 -19.30 19.68 9.91
CA PHE A 137 -18.53 18.61 9.30
C PHE A 137 -17.05 18.97 9.42
N GLN A 138 -16.29 18.12 10.10
CA GLN A 138 -14.85 18.27 10.24
C GLN A 138 -14.14 17.37 9.24
N ILE A 139 -13.18 17.95 8.51
CA ILE A 139 -12.24 17.16 7.70
C ILE A 139 -11.04 16.81 8.56
N ARG A 140 -10.48 15.62 8.33
CA ARG A 140 -9.23 15.22 8.98
C ARG A 140 -8.10 16.06 8.40
N VAL A 141 -7.44 16.83 9.25
CA VAL A 141 -6.24 17.60 8.90
C VAL A 141 -5.00 16.92 9.45
N LEU A 142 -3.89 17.14 8.75
CA LEU A 142 -2.57 16.64 9.15
C LEU A 142 -2.53 15.10 9.33
N GLU A 143 -3.38 14.38 8.60
CA GLU A 143 -3.33 12.92 8.49
C GLU A 143 -2.41 12.51 7.34
N VAL A 144 -1.41 11.71 7.65
CA VAL A 144 -0.44 11.17 6.69
C VAL A 144 -1.14 10.07 5.88
N ARG A 145 -1.30 10.25 4.56
CA ARG A 145 -2.01 9.24 3.73
C ARG A 145 -1.11 8.15 3.17
N GLU A 146 0.17 8.44 3.01
CA GLU A 146 1.17 7.51 2.46
C GLU A 146 2.43 7.61 3.31
N ASP A 147 3.13 6.49 3.51
CA ASP A 147 4.45 6.51 4.14
C ASP A 147 5.33 7.53 3.44
N GLY A 148 6.09 8.31 4.20
CA GLY A 148 6.86 9.38 3.60
C GLY A 148 7.80 10.09 4.55
N VAL A 149 8.49 11.07 4.00
CA VAL A 149 9.30 12.03 4.76
C VAL A 149 8.50 13.30 4.94
N LEU A 150 8.44 13.77 6.18
CA LEU A 150 7.92 15.09 6.50
C LEU A 150 8.87 16.15 5.92
N ASP A 151 8.42 16.85 4.88
CA ASP A 151 9.08 18.01 4.29
C ASP A 151 8.49 19.26 4.94
N THR A 152 9.23 19.92 5.84
CA THR A 152 8.80 21.18 6.43
C THR A 152 9.78 22.30 6.14
N SER A 153 9.26 23.52 6.09
CA SER A 153 10.08 24.72 6.00
C SER A 153 9.35 25.93 6.57
N PHE A 154 10.09 26.92 7.05
CA PHE A 154 9.50 28.21 7.38
C PHE A 154 9.15 28.98 6.10
N LEU A 155 7.88 29.35 5.98
CA LEU A 155 7.45 30.35 4.99
C LEU A 155 7.77 31.76 5.49
N GLU A 156 7.58 32.00 6.78
CA GLU A 156 7.76 33.29 7.42
C GLU A 156 8.13 33.10 8.90
N SER A 157 9.11 33.85 9.37
CA SER A 157 9.59 33.82 10.75
C SER A 157 10.09 35.20 11.16
N GLN A 158 9.19 36.19 11.24
CA GLN A 158 9.52 37.60 11.53
C GLN A 158 9.25 38.02 12.98
N ALA A 159 9.27 37.05 13.89
CA ALA A 159 9.03 37.23 15.30
C ALA A 159 10.12 38.05 16.03
N GLY A 160 9.69 38.94 16.94
CA GLY A 160 10.52 39.56 17.97
C GLY A 160 10.92 38.62 19.12
N TYR A 161 10.57 37.34 19.03
CA TYR A 161 10.79 36.29 20.01
C TYR A 161 11.39 35.04 19.34
N CYS A 162 11.95 34.13 20.14
CA CYS A 162 12.41 32.84 19.64
C CYS A 162 11.33 31.79 19.83
N SER A 163 11.25 30.83 18.92
CA SER A 163 10.32 29.73 19.09
C SER A 163 10.87 28.40 18.62
N ALA A 164 10.56 27.36 19.38
CA ALA A 164 10.75 25.99 18.93
C ALA A 164 9.44 25.46 18.35
N ILE A 165 9.53 24.59 17.34
CA ILE A 165 8.37 23.90 16.78
C ILE A 165 8.49 22.43 17.14
N TYR A 166 7.42 21.89 17.68
CA TYR A 166 7.27 20.51 18.04
C TYR A 166 6.16 19.86 17.23
N MET A 167 6.24 18.54 17.10
CA MET A 167 5.25 17.69 16.47
C MET A 167 4.88 16.56 17.42
N ASP A 168 3.59 16.41 17.67
CA ASP A 168 3.01 15.24 18.31
C ASP A 168 2.51 14.26 17.25
N GLU A 169 2.81 12.99 17.44
CA GLU A 169 2.34 11.90 16.60
C GLU A 169 1.29 11.07 17.31
N TYR A 170 0.23 10.74 16.58
CA TYR A 170 -0.84 9.87 17.03
C TYR A 170 -1.12 8.76 16.02
N ARG A 171 -1.37 7.55 16.50
CA ARG A 171 -1.80 6.40 15.70
C ARG A 171 -3.15 5.92 16.23
N GLY A 172 -4.22 6.26 15.51
CA GLY A 172 -5.56 6.17 16.08
C GLY A 172 -5.67 7.07 17.32
N ASP A 173 -6.13 6.52 18.43
CA ASP A 173 -6.26 7.25 19.71
C ASP A 173 -4.99 7.17 20.59
N GLU A 174 -3.94 6.50 20.12
CA GLU A 174 -2.67 6.33 20.85
C GLU A 174 -1.70 7.47 20.55
N PHE A 175 -1.22 8.15 21.59
CA PHE A 175 -0.11 9.09 21.50
C PHE A 175 1.22 8.34 21.38
N VAL A 176 1.95 8.58 20.31
CA VAL A 176 3.24 7.93 20.02
C VAL A 176 4.39 8.68 20.67
N GLY A 177 4.42 10.01 20.54
CA GLY A 177 5.48 10.83 21.09
C GLY A 177 5.50 12.26 20.56
N THR A 178 6.30 13.10 21.22
CA THR A 178 6.60 14.48 20.84
C THR A 178 8.00 14.57 20.28
N ARG A 179 8.17 15.26 19.16
CA ARG A 179 9.46 15.50 18.50
C ARG A 179 9.70 16.98 18.31
N MET A 180 10.92 17.43 18.55
CA MET A 180 11.32 18.75 18.06
C MET A 180 11.53 18.69 16.54
N ILE A 181 11.03 19.68 15.83
CA ILE A 181 11.23 19.87 14.38
C ILE A 181 12.20 21.01 14.15
N PHE A 182 11.99 22.12 14.86
CA PHE A 182 12.85 23.28 14.82
C PHE A 182 13.23 23.68 16.23
N ALA A 183 14.53 23.83 16.47
CA ALA A 183 15.05 24.39 17.71
C ALA A 183 14.67 25.87 17.86
N ALA A 184 14.68 26.38 19.09
CA ALA A 184 14.32 27.76 19.38
C ALA A 184 15.16 28.76 18.56
N GLY A 185 14.47 29.62 17.80
CA GLY A 185 15.11 30.62 16.94
C GLY A 185 14.10 31.60 16.34
N HIS A 186 14.61 32.57 15.59
CA HIS A 186 13.85 33.62 14.90
C HIS A 186 14.57 33.97 13.58
N ASN A 187 13.93 34.71 12.67
CA ASN A 187 14.44 35.05 11.33
C ASN A 187 14.86 33.83 10.50
N ARG A 188 13.98 32.83 10.42
CA ARG A 188 14.23 31.51 9.83
C ARG A 188 13.60 31.31 8.46
N ASP A 189 13.28 32.36 7.72
CA ASP A 189 12.62 32.24 6.42
C ASP A 189 13.37 31.27 5.49
N GLY A 190 12.66 30.28 4.96
CA GLY A 190 13.21 29.24 4.09
C GLY A 190 14.05 28.16 4.80
N VAL A 191 14.24 28.23 6.12
CA VAL A 191 14.98 27.22 6.88
C VAL A 191 14.19 25.91 6.92
N ARG A 192 14.91 24.80 6.71
CA ARG A 192 14.43 23.42 6.80
C ARG A 192 14.94 22.76 8.08
N PRO A 193 14.27 21.72 8.61
CA PRO A 193 14.75 20.98 9.77
C PRO A 193 16.14 20.40 9.52
N PRO A 194 16.98 20.28 10.56
CA PRO A 194 18.26 19.61 10.45
C PRO A 194 18.14 18.09 10.35
N VAL A 195 16.92 17.54 10.49
CA VAL A 195 16.67 16.10 10.52
C VAL A 195 15.54 15.74 9.56
N SER A 196 15.72 14.68 8.78
CA SER A 196 14.60 14.05 8.09
C SER A 196 13.74 13.29 9.10
N ILE A 197 12.43 13.31 8.92
CA ILE A 197 11.48 12.62 9.82
C ILE A 197 10.58 11.74 8.97
N TYR A 198 10.70 10.44 9.17
CA TYR A 198 9.82 9.46 8.59
C TYR A 198 8.49 9.44 9.34
N VAL A 199 7.40 9.45 8.59
CA VAL A 199 6.03 9.31 9.10
C VAL A 199 5.29 8.19 8.36
N GLN A 200 4.49 7.44 9.09
CA GLN A 200 3.74 6.30 8.56
C GLN A 200 2.34 6.72 8.11
N ALA A 201 1.82 6.06 7.07
CA ALA A 201 0.42 6.22 6.69
C ALA A 201 -0.54 5.95 7.86
N GLY A 202 -1.59 6.75 7.97
CA GLY A 202 -2.56 6.73 9.06
C GLY A 202 -2.11 7.43 10.34
N THR A 203 -0.88 7.96 10.39
CA THR A 203 -0.44 8.81 11.50
C THR A 203 -1.11 10.17 11.40
N GLN A 204 -1.69 10.64 12.49
CA GLN A 204 -2.22 11.99 12.60
C GLN A 204 -1.22 12.85 13.36
N LEU A 205 -0.92 14.02 12.81
CA LEU A 205 0.08 14.93 13.33
C LEU A 205 -0.59 16.13 13.97
N ASN A 206 -0.07 16.56 15.11
CA ASN A 206 -0.34 17.89 15.65
C ASN A 206 0.99 18.64 15.78
N PHE A 207 0.95 19.95 15.60
CA PHE A 207 2.14 20.78 15.77
C PHE A 207 1.86 21.82 16.84
N PHE A 208 2.88 22.17 17.60
CA PHE A 208 2.78 23.26 18.55
C PHE A 208 4.08 24.03 18.62
N ILE A 209 3.94 25.30 18.98
CA ILE A 209 5.06 26.22 19.15
C ILE A 209 5.34 26.38 20.64
N GLY A 210 6.62 26.29 21.01
CA GLY A 210 7.12 26.72 22.32
C GLY A 210 7.73 28.11 22.18
N VAL A 211 7.07 29.11 22.76
CA VAL A 211 7.49 30.52 22.66
C VAL A 211 8.47 30.84 23.77
N ASP A 212 9.62 31.39 23.40
CA ASP A 212 10.69 31.87 24.27
C ASP A 212 10.91 33.36 23.97
N THR A 213 10.19 34.20 24.72
CA THR A 213 10.13 35.66 24.51
C THR A 213 11.47 36.35 24.68
N ASN A 214 12.39 35.75 25.45
CA ASN A 214 13.70 36.32 25.72
C ASN A 214 14.85 35.62 24.97
N CYS A 215 14.53 34.64 24.12
CA CYS A 215 15.50 33.88 23.34
C CYS A 215 16.58 33.17 24.17
N SER A 216 16.30 32.85 25.44
CA SER A 216 17.25 32.18 26.34
C SER A 216 17.59 30.75 25.90
N GLY A 217 16.65 30.07 25.24
CA GLY A 217 16.79 28.72 24.70
C GLY A 217 17.34 28.69 23.27
N LYS A 218 17.69 29.84 22.67
CA LYS A 218 18.11 29.95 21.28
C LYS A 218 19.26 29.00 20.97
N PHE A 219 19.06 28.14 19.98
CA PHE A 219 20.11 27.26 19.49
C PHE A 219 21.14 28.05 18.67
N SER A 220 22.43 27.71 18.84
CA SER A 220 23.49 28.47 18.17
C SER A 220 23.42 28.32 16.66
N THR A 221 23.42 29.44 15.94
CA THR A 221 23.49 29.46 14.47
C THR A 221 24.86 29.04 13.94
N SER A 222 25.88 28.93 14.79
CA SER A 222 27.20 28.43 14.43
C SER A 222 27.39 26.94 14.72
N ALA A 223 26.33 26.24 15.15
CA ALA A 223 26.39 24.81 15.43
C ALA A 223 26.66 24.01 14.15
N SER A 224 27.45 22.95 14.26
CA SER A 224 27.62 22.00 13.16
C SER A 224 26.33 21.21 12.91
N THR A 225 26.22 20.59 11.73
CA THR A 225 25.09 19.70 11.40
C THR A 225 24.88 18.63 12.48
N CYS A 226 25.94 17.98 12.95
CA CYS A 226 25.85 16.98 14.01
C CYS A 226 25.38 17.53 15.35
N GLN A 227 25.77 18.76 15.70
CA GLN A 227 25.29 19.41 16.92
C GLN A 227 23.80 19.73 16.82
N ALA A 228 23.33 20.20 15.66
CA ALA A 228 21.91 20.47 15.41
C ALA A 228 21.07 19.19 15.43
N LEU A 229 21.53 18.15 14.72
CA LEU A 229 20.91 16.82 14.68
C LEU A 229 20.81 16.22 16.10
N SER A 230 21.91 16.23 16.85
CA SER A 230 21.95 15.72 18.22
C SER A 230 21.04 16.52 19.16
N TYR A 231 20.99 17.84 19.04
CA TYR A 231 20.13 18.69 19.86
C TYR A 231 18.65 18.37 19.64
N VAL A 232 18.22 18.28 18.38
CA VAL A 232 16.83 18.01 18.03
C VAL A 232 16.40 16.58 18.41
N LEU A 233 17.23 15.57 18.11
CA LEU A 233 16.90 14.16 18.38
C LEU A 233 16.95 13.78 19.86
N ASN A 234 17.74 14.48 20.67
CA ASN A 234 17.85 14.21 22.11
C ASN A 234 16.95 15.11 22.95
N ASP A 235 16.22 16.05 22.33
CA ASP A 235 15.27 16.90 23.04
C ASP A 235 14.13 16.06 23.61
N LYS A 236 14.02 16.04 24.93
CA LYS A 236 12.89 15.41 25.62
C LYS A 236 11.98 16.51 26.13
N PHE A 237 11.05 16.93 25.28
CA PHE A 237 10.04 17.90 25.67
C PHE A 237 9.30 17.41 26.92
N ASN A 238 9.21 18.28 27.93
CA ASN A 238 8.44 18.03 29.13
C ASN A 238 7.39 19.13 29.26
N PRO A 239 6.09 18.83 29.42
CA PRO A 239 5.07 19.85 29.65
C PRO A 239 5.35 20.77 30.85
N SER A 240 6.18 20.34 31.80
CA SER A 240 6.66 21.18 32.91
C SER A 240 7.72 22.21 32.51
N ASP A 241 8.12 22.27 31.23
CA ASP A 241 9.03 23.26 30.63
C ASP A 241 8.32 24.57 30.27
N VAL A 242 7.08 24.76 30.71
CA VAL A 242 6.24 25.93 30.42
C VAL A 242 6.02 26.80 31.66
N GLY A 243 6.14 28.12 31.51
CA GLY A 243 5.82 29.13 32.52
C GLY A 243 7.03 29.93 33.02
N ARG A 244 6.83 30.78 34.04
CA ARG A 244 7.89 31.69 34.53
C ARG A 244 9.13 30.91 35.01
N ASN A 245 10.30 31.28 34.46
CA ASN A 245 11.62 30.66 34.68
C ASN A 245 11.78 29.26 34.08
N LYS A 246 10.96 28.90 33.09
CA LYS A 246 11.10 27.67 32.30
C LYS A 246 11.67 27.96 30.92
N ARG A 247 11.82 26.92 30.10
CA ARG A 247 12.39 27.02 28.75
C ARG A 247 11.46 27.78 27.80
N TYR A 248 10.16 27.64 27.97
CA TYR A 248 9.15 28.33 27.19
C TYR A 248 8.22 29.11 28.11
N ASP A 249 7.88 30.33 27.70
CA ASP A 249 6.92 31.18 28.41
C ASP A 249 5.51 30.58 28.28
N HIS A 250 5.14 30.17 27.07
CA HIS A 250 3.85 29.52 26.76
C HIS A 250 3.95 28.57 25.56
N LEU A 251 2.90 27.76 25.38
CA LEU A 251 2.73 26.86 24.23
C LEU A 251 1.45 27.20 23.49
N HIS A 252 1.50 27.19 22.16
CA HIS A 252 0.32 27.29 21.31
C HIS A 252 0.22 26.08 20.39
N TYR A 253 -0.86 25.32 20.54
CA TYR A 253 -1.15 24.17 19.69
C TYR A 253 -1.84 24.63 18.40
N ALA A 254 -1.49 23.97 17.29
CA ALA A 254 -2.17 24.15 16.01
C ALA A 254 -3.57 23.55 16.05
N LEU A 255 -3.70 22.37 16.66
CA LEU A 255 -4.97 21.70 16.92
C LEU A 255 -5.14 21.46 18.42
N ASP A 256 -6.28 21.88 18.97
CA ASP A 256 -6.72 21.51 20.30
C ASP A 256 -7.29 20.09 20.26
N ILE A 257 -6.77 19.22 21.14
CA ILE A 257 -7.19 17.82 21.24
C ILE A 257 -7.98 17.67 22.53
N PRO A 258 -9.32 17.52 22.46
CA PRO A 258 -10.11 17.15 23.63
C PRO A 258 -9.58 15.83 24.19
N ALA A 259 -9.59 15.66 25.51
CA ALA A 259 -8.92 14.55 26.22
C ALA A 259 -9.03 13.20 25.48
N ARG A 260 -7.98 12.88 24.70
CA ARG A 260 -7.77 11.62 23.97
C ARG A 260 -8.77 11.31 22.85
N ASP A 261 -9.44 12.31 22.28
CA ASP A 261 -10.31 12.10 21.13
C ASP A 261 -9.78 12.87 19.92
N ILE A 262 -8.98 12.17 19.13
CA ILE A 262 -8.34 12.73 17.96
C ILE A 262 -9.33 13.09 16.85
N THR A 263 -10.49 12.42 16.86
CA THR A 263 -11.57 12.68 15.91
C THR A 263 -12.30 13.99 16.19
N LYS A 264 -12.08 14.56 17.38
CA LYS A 264 -12.59 15.87 17.80
C LYS A 264 -11.51 16.95 17.82
N MET A 265 -10.40 16.75 17.10
CA MET A 265 -9.40 17.80 16.93
C MET A 265 -10.06 19.05 16.34
N GLU A 266 -9.91 20.16 17.05
CA GLU A 266 -10.38 21.47 16.62
C GLU A 266 -9.17 22.39 16.41
N GLU A 267 -9.33 23.43 15.60
CA GLU A 267 -8.24 24.38 15.37
C GLU A 267 -7.98 25.15 16.66
N GLY A 268 -6.76 25.04 17.18
CA GLY A 268 -6.37 25.74 18.40
C GLY A 268 -6.55 27.23 18.21
N ILE A 269 -7.06 27.96 19.21
CA ILE A 269 -7.38 29.39 19.06
C ILE A 269 -6.16 30.23 18.62
N TRP A 270 -4.96 29.79 18.98
CA TRP A 270 -3.68 30.42 18.70
C TRP A 270 -2.99 29.91 17.44
N GLY A 271 -3.54 28.88 16.79
CA GLY A 271 -3.00 28.30 15.56
C GLY A 271 -3.96 28.50 14.39
N MET A 272 -3.42 28.71 13.20
CA MET A 272 -4.17 28.66 11.94
C MET A 272 -3.61 27.54 11.09
N VAL A 273 -4.43 26.56 10.74
CA VAL A 273 -4.08 25.40 9.90
C VAL A 273 -4.82 25.54 8.58
N GLU A 274 -4.09 25.60 7.47
CA GLU A 274 -4.69 25.75 6.15
C GLU A 274 -4.13 24.71 5.19
N GLN A 275 -4.99 23.88 4.63
CA GLN A 275 -4.58 22.95 3.58
C GLN A 275 -4.34 23.69 2.27
N ASN A 276 -3.29 23.30 1.54
CA ASN A 276 -3.01 23.88 0.25
C ASN A 276 -4.13 23.50 -0.75
N PRO A 277 -4.71 24.47 -1.47
CA PRO A 277 -5.81 24.20 -2.40
C PRO A 277 -5.38 23.40 -3.63
N ARG A 278 -4.09 23.42 -3.98
CA ARG A 278 -3.52 22.72 -5.15
C ARG A 278 -2.88 21.39 -4.78
N ASP A 279 -2.47 21.21 -3.52
CA ASP A 279 -1.80 20.01 -3.04
C ASP A 279 -2.35 19.55 -1.69
N ARG A 280 -3.17 18.49 -1.72
CA ARG A 280 -3.86 18.00 -0.52
C ARG A 280 -2.94 17.30 0.49
N GLN A 281 -1.65 17.14 0.19
CA GLN A 281 -0.61 16.65 1.09
C GLN A 281 0.27 17.79 1.61
N ARG A 282 -0.09 19.05 1.36
CA ARG A 282 0.57 20.22 1.91
C ARG A 282 -0.38 21.03 2.78
N TRP A 283 0.16 21.52 3.87
CA TRP A 283 -0.54 22.38 4.82
C TRP A 283 0.38 23.51 5.25
N ARG A 284 -0.23 24.65 5.53
CA ARG A 284 0.40 25.78 6.18
C ARG A 284 -0.10 25.86 7.62
N ILE A 285 0.81 26.06 8.55
CA ILE A 285 0.47 26.34 9.95
C ILE A 285 1.08 27.70 10.33
N GLY A 286 0.25 28.61 10.80
CA GLY A 286 0.67 29.87 11.41
C GLY A 286 0.31 29.89 12.89
N TRP A 287 1.12 30.53 13.73
CA TRP A 287 0.82 30.72 15.15
C TRP A 287 0.84 32.20 15.52
N GLU A 288 -0.03 32.56 16.46
CA GLU A 288 0.07 33.84 17.18
C GLU A 288 1.11 33.77 18.28
N ASP A 289 1.76 34.91 18.54
CA ASP A 289 2.78 35.07 19.57
C ASP A 289 2.27 35.69 20.88
N LEU A 290 1.06 36.23 20.86
CA LEU A 290 0.43 36.86 22.00
C LEU A 290 -0.13 35.80 22.94
N GLU A 291 0.20 35.85 24.23
CA GLU A 291 -0.37 34.94 25.25
C GLU A 291 -1.66 35.49 25.89
N ARG A 292 -1.97 36.77 25.64
CA ARG A 292 -3.06 37.47 26.34
C ARG A 292 -4.39 37.16 25.68
N SER A 293 -5.31 36.51 26.39
CA SER A 293 -6.68 36.25 25.93
C SER A 293 -7.72 37.23 26.50
N ASP A 294 -7.32 38.21 27.32
CA ASP A 294 -8.25 39.14 27.98
C ASP A 294 -8.95 40.10 26.99
N TRP A 295 -8.33 40.32 25.83
CA TRP A 295 -8.94 41.07 24.73
C TRP A 295 -9.79 40.19 23.81
N ASP A 296 -9.60 38.86 23.84
CA ASP A 296 -10.29 37.91 22.97
C ASP A 296 -11.74 37.71 23.42
N ARG A 297 -12.66 37.89 22.49
CA ARG A 297 -14.10 37.71 22.65
C ARG A 297 -14.53 36.66 21.63
N PRO A 298 -14.48 35.36 21.97
CA PRO A 298 -14.72 34.27 21.01
C PRO A 298 -16.03 34.37 20.23
N ASN A 299 -17.06 34.97 20.83
CA ASN A 299 -18.39 35.16 20.22
C ASN A 299 -18.54 36.46 19.41
N SER A 300 -17.52 37.32 19.40
CA SER A 300 -17.53 38.57 18.65
C SER A 300 -17.28 38.29 17.17
N SER A 301 -17.98 39.00 16.29
CA SER A 301 -17.72 39.01 14.85
C SER A 301 -16.65 40.02 14.43
N ASP A 302 -16.10 40.77 15.40
CA ASP A 302 -15.02 41.73 15.17
C ASP A 302 -13.65 41.02 15.22
N PRO A 303 -12.91 40.91 14.10
CA PRO A 303 -11.61 40.23 14.03
C PRO A 303 -10.53 40.92 14.86
N GLN A 304 -10.70 42.19 15.23
CA GLN A 304 -9.75 42.88 16.12
C GLN A 304 -9.93 42.51 17.59
N ARG A 305 -11.00 41.77 17.91
CA ARG A 305 -11.40 41.40 19.26
C ARG A 305 -11.76 39.92 19.37
N SER A 306 -11.49 39.12 18.35
CA SER A 306 -11.82 37.71 18.32
C SER A 306 -10.87 36.97 17.39
N LEU A 307 -10.05 36.09 17.93
CA LEU A 307 -9.18 35.21 17.14
C LEU A 307 -9.99 34.33 16.20
N GLN A 308 -11.16 33.87 16.65
CA GLN A 308 -12.07 33.10 15.80
C GLN A 308 -12.64 33.94 14.64
N ALA A 309 -12.99 35.21 14.89
CA ALA A 309 -13.41 36.10 13.82
C ALA A 309 -12.24 36.47 12.90
N LEU A 310 -11.01 36.61 13.42
CA LEU A 310 -9.81 36.87 12.63
C LEU A 310 -9.54 35.73 11.65
N LYS A 311 -9.57 34.48 12.13
CA LYS A 311 -9.43 33.29 11.27
C LYS A 311 -10.48 33.26 10.16
N ARG A 312 -11.73 33.61 10.50
CA ARG A 312 -12.86 33.56 9.56
C ARG A 312 -12.86 34.73 8.56
N LEU A 313 -12.63 35.95 9.05
CA LEU A 313 -12.90 37.19 8.33
C LEU A 313 -11.64 37.96 7.93
N GLY A 314 -10.45 37.48 8.29
CA GLY A 314 -9.22 38.25 8.14
C GLY A 314 -9.24 39.51 9.01
N TYR A 315 -8.11 40.21 9.06
CA TYR A 315 -7.95 41.36 9.94
C TYR A 315 -8.85 42.55 9.57
N ASP A 316 -9.20 42.70 8.28
CA ASP A 316 -10.02 43.79 7.77
C ASP A 316 -11.53 43.54 7.88
N GLY A 317 -11.94 42.35 8.35
CA GLY A 317 -13.33 41.95 8.51
C GLY A 317 -14.07 41.67 7.20
N LYS A 318 -13.37 41.66 6.06
CA LYS A 318 -13.96 41.46 4.73
C LYS A 318 -13.80 40.03 4.20
N GLY A 319 -13.21 39.14 5.00
CA GLY A 319 -12.81 37.81 4.60
C GLY A 319 -11.36 37.76 4.15
N TRP A 320 -11.01 36.67 3.48
CA TRP A 320 -9.70 36.47 2.85
C TRP A 320 -9.84 36.52 1.32
N PRO A 321 -10.10 37.70 0.72
CA PRO A 321 -10.25 37.80 -0.74
C PRO A 321 -8.91 37.58 -1.46
N ASP A 322 -7.80 37.88 -0.80
CA ASP A 322 -6.46 37.78 -1.37
C ASP A 322 -5.87 36.41 -1.10
N ARG A 323 -5.42 35.76 -2.18
CA ARG A 323 -4.61 34.53 -2.12
C ARG A 323 -3.21 34.81 -2.65
N ASN A 324 -2.20 34.20 -2.05
CA ASN A 324 -0.82 34.29 -2.51
C ASN A 324 -0.61 33.41 -3.77
N SER A 325 0.60 33.44 -4.33
CA SER A 325 0.96 32.67 -5.54
C SER A 325 0.77 31.15 -5.39
N MET A 326 0.86 30.64 -4.16
CA MET A 326 0.65 29.24 -3.80
C MET A 326 -0.83 28.89 -3.57
N GLY A 327 -1.72 29.88 -3.52
CA GLY A 327 -3.16 29.71 -3.33
C GLY A 327 -3.62 29.80 -1.88
N TYR A 328 -2.71 29.95 -0.92
CA TYR A 328 -3.10 30.17 0.47
C TYR A 328 -3.66 31.58 0.68
N ARG A 329 -4.46 31.77 1.73
CA ARG A 329 -4.88 33.10 2.21
C ARG A 329 -3.66 33.99 2.46
N ALA A 330 -3.69 35.24 1.98
CA ALA A 330 -2.57 36.16 2.13
C ALA A 330 -2.46 36.64 3.59
N LEU A 331 -1.46 36.14 4.32
CA LEU A 331 -1.11 36.65 5.64
C LEU A 331 -0.46 38.02 5.50
N ARG A 332 -0.70 38.90 6.47
CA ARG A 332 -0.18 40.26 6.50
C ARG A 332 0.20 40.59 7.94
N ASP A 333 1.43 41.06 8.11
CA ASP A 333 1.94 41.57 9.39
C ASP A 333 1.22 42.89 9.75
N TYR A 334 0.60 42.92 10.92
CA TYR A 334 -0.06 44.08 11.52
C TYR A 334 0.65 44.58 12.79
N GLY A 335 1.90 44.15 13.01
CA GLY A 335 2.76 44.51 14.13
C GLY A 335 2.30 43.84 15.42
N ASN A 336 2.00 44.63 16.45
CA ASN A 336 1.63 44.09 17.77
C ASN A 336 0.17 43.59 17.85
N ARG A 337 -0.40 43.12 16.75
CA ARG A 337 -1.79 42.70 16.65
C ARG A 337 -1.84 41.27 16.16
N PRO A 338 -2.78 40.45 16.65
CA PRO A 338 -2.86 39.08 16.19
C PRO A 338 -3.13 39.01 14.69
N ASP A 339 -2.35 38.22 13.98
CA ASP A 339 -2.38 38.08 12.52
C ASP A 339 -1.87 36.73 11.95
N TYR A 340 -1.39 35.81 12.79
CA TYR A 340 -0.83 34.50 12.43
C TYR A 340 0.36 34.54 11.46
N SER A 341 1.02 35.68 11.26
CA SER A 341 2.07 35.86 10.26
C SER A 341 3.50 35.76 10.81
N ASP A 342 3.68 35.80 12.13
CA ASP A 342 5.01 35.85 12.76
C ASP A 342 5.81 34.56 12.65
N GLN A 343 5.13 33.41 12.75
CA GLN A 343 5.73 32.08 12.70
C GLN A 343 4.85 31.18 11.84
N VAL A 344 5.25 31.01 10.59
CA VAL A 344 4.49 30.27 9.59
C VAL A 344 5.38 29.18 9.00
N ILE A 345 4.95 27.93 9.15
CA ILE A 345 5.57 26.80 8.47
C ILE A 345 4.67 26.30 7.35
N GLU A 346 5.30 25.79 6.30
CA GLU A 346 4.68 24.84 5.39
C GLU A 346 5.18 23.45 5.73
N LEU A 347 4.27 22.48 5.68
CA LEU A 347 4.58 21.07 5.80
C LEU A 347 3.96 20.32 4.64
N GLY A 348 4.64 19.29 4.18
CA GLY A 348 4.10 18.32 3.25
C GLY A 348 4.73 16.96 3.43
N ILE A 349 4.12 15.93 2.83
CA ILE A 349 4.64 14.56 2.88
C ILE A 349 5.21 14.19 1.52
N SER A 350 6.52 13.91 1.50
CA SER A 350 7.20 13.32 0.35
C SER A 350 7.03 11.80 0.40
N ALA A 351 6.09 11.29 -0.40
CA ALA A 351 5.69 9.88 -0.37
C ALA A 351 6.80 8.91 -0.81
N LEU A 352 6.94 7.80 -0.08
CA LEU A 352 7.84 6.68 -0.34
C LEU A 352 7.03 5.50 -0.87
N ARG A 353 6.97 5.39 -2.20
CA ARG A 353 6.04 4.46 -2.88
C ARG A 353 6.53 3.01 -3.01
N SER A 354 7.73 2.69 -2.51
CA SER A 354 8.29 1.34 -2.61
C SER A 354 9.09 0.99 -1.36
N GLN A 355 9.21 -0.31 -1.09
CA GLN A 355 10.07 -0.82 -0.02
C GLN A 355 11.52 -0.38 -0.22
N ALA A 356 12.03 -0.46 -1.46
CA ALA A 356 13.39 -0.01 -1.78
C ALA A 356 13.62 1.47 -1.46
N ALA A 357 12.63 2.34 -1.65
CA ALA A 357 12.75 3.76 -1.29
C ALA A 357 12.80 3.94 0.23
N ARG A 358 12.00 3.18 0.99
CA ARG A 358 12.05 3.18 2.47
C ARG A 358 13.38 2.67 3.00
N ASP A 359 13.89 1.57 2.44
CA ASP A 359 15.17 0.99 2.85
C ASP A 359 16.32 1.97 2.53
N SER A 360 16.31 2.58 1.33
CA SER A 360 17.31 3.59 0.95
C SER A 360 17.30 4.78 1.89
N LEU A 361 16.11 5.26 2.28
CA LEU A 361 15.99 6.34 3.26
C LEU A 361 16.51 5.90 4.63
N TRP A 362 16.21 4.67 5.07
CA TRP A 362 16.73 4.16 6.34
C TRP A 362 18.25 4.16 6.36
N TYR A 363 18.91 3.64 5.32
CA TYR A 363 20.37 3.64 5.22
C TYR A 363 20.95 5.07 5.22
N ALA A 364 20.35 5.99 4.46
CA ALA A 364 20.80 7.38 4.43
C ALA A 364 20.71 8.06 5.80
N MET A 365 19.59 7.86 6.52
CA MET A 365 19.40 8.41 7.87
C MET A 365 20.31 7.72 8.90
N TYR A 366 20.54 6.42 8.76
CA TYR A 366 21.43 5.66 9.64
C TYR A 366 22.88 6.13 9.50
N GLU A 367 23.36 6.31 8.27
CA GLU A 367 24.71 6.79 7.97
C GLU A 367 24.92 8.21 8.52
N GLU A 368 24.01 9.14 8.23
CA GLU A 368 24.07 10.52 8.73
C GLU A 368 24.15 10.57 10.27
N ARG A 369 23.33 9.76 10.95
CA ARG A 369 23.33 9.69 12.42
C ARG A 369 24.60 9.03 12.95
N SER A 370 25.07 7.96 12.31
CA SER A 370 26.30 7.25 12.68
C SER A 370 27.53 8.14 12.56
N ASP A 371 27.63 8.95 11.50
CA ASP A 371 28.72 9.93 11.30
C ASP A 371 28.76 10.97 12.43
N CYS A 372 27.60 11.28 12.99
CA CYS A 372 27.46 12.16 14.15
C CYS A 372 27.57 11.44 15.51
N GLY A 373 27.80 10.12 15.53
CA GLY A 373 27.85 9.32 16.76
C GLY A 373 26.50 9.17 17.47
N ILE A 374 25.39 9.30 16.73
CA ILE A 374 24.02 9.25 17.24
C ILE A 374 23.44 7.85 16.99
N THR A 375 22.94 7.21 18.03
CA THR A 375 22.32 5.87 17.96
C THR A 375 20.81 5.88 18.12
N ASN A 376 20.20 7.05 18.33
CA ASN A 376 18.76 7.18 18.48
C ASN A 376 18.06 6.85 17.14
N PRO A 377 17.21 5.80 17.05
CA PRO A 377 16.50 5.45 15.81
C PRO A 377 15.23 6.29 15.59
N ASP A 378 14.91 7.19 16.51
CA ASP A 378 13.64 7.88 16.56
C ASP A 378 13.41 8.75 15.30
N GLY A 379 12.25 8.60 14.66
CA GLY A 379 11.90 9.26 13.40
C GLY A 379 12.53 8.64 12.14
N MET A 380 13.19 7.48 12.24
CA MET A 380 13.63 6.70 11.07
C MET A 380 12.53 5.75 10.58
N PRO A 381 12.59 5.31 9.30
CA PRO A 381 11.81 4.17 8.84
C PRO A 381 12.04 2.92 9.69
N PRO A 382 11.17 1.90 9.61
CA PRO A 382 11.47 0.58 10.16
C PRO A 382 12.79 0.05 9.60
N GLU A 383 13.61 -0.54 10.47
CA GLU A 383 14.90 -1.11 10.07
C GLU A 383 14.70 -2.27 9.07
N PRO A 384 15.38 -2.23 7.90
CA PRO A 384 15.35 -3.32 6.95
C PRO A 384 15.80 -4.63 7.61
N GLN A 385 15.03 -5.69 7.38
CA GLN A 385 15.36 -7.03 7.86
C GLN A 385 16.09 -7.78 6.75
N ILE A 386 17.29 -8.27 7.06
CA ILE A 386 18.17 -8.97 6.13
C ILE A 386 18.22 -10.44 6.52
N GLN A 387 18.00 -11.30 5.55
CA GLN A 387 18.15 -12.74 5.72
C GLN A 387 19.63 -13.11 5.71
N ILE A 388 20.06 -13.91 6.68
CA ILE A 388 21.43 -14.43 6.78
C ILE A 388 21.43 -15.93 7.06
N CYS A 389 22.57 -16.56 6.77
CA CYS A 389 22.92 -17.89 7.25
C CYS A 389 24.02 -17.79 8.31
N ASP A 390 23.68 -18.15 9.54
CA ASP A 390 24.58 -18.10 10.70
C ASP A 390 24.76 -19.53 11.24
N GLY A 391 25.94 -20.12 11.03
CA GLY A 391 26.23 -21.49 11.47
C GLY A 391 25.33 -22.57 10.82
N GLY A 392 24.81 -22.32 9.62
CA GLY A 392 23.87 -23.22 8.94
C GLY A 392 22.40 -23.05 9.35
N GLU A 393 22.09 -22.09 10.23
CA GLU A 393 20.74 -21.72 10.62
C GLU A 393 20.31 -20.43 9.90
N GLN A 394 19.08 -20.42 9.38
CA GLN A 394 18.50 -19.22 8.77
C GLN A 394 17.98 -18.24 9.81
N ARG A 395 18.33 -16.96 9.67
CA ARG A 395 17.92 -15.89 10.59
C ARG A 395 17.57 -14.60 9.83
N MET A 396 16.62 -13.84 10.36
CA MET A 396 16.40 -12.45 9.96
C MET A 396 17.07 -11.54 10.99
N VAL A 397 17.92 -10.63 10.53
CA VAL A 397 18.62 -9.66 11.39
C VAL A 397 18.38 -8.24 10.89
N GLY A 398 18.44 -7.27 11.80
CA GLY A 398 18.39 -5.86 11.42
C GLY A 398 19.64 -5.45 10.62
N ALA A 399 19.45 -4.55 9.65
CA ALA A 399 20.53 -4.02 8.83
C ALA A 399 21.70 -3.42 9.63
N SER A 400 21.44 -2.81 10.79
CA SER A 400 22.47 -2.21 11.66
C SER A 400 23.41 -3.22 12.31
N VAL A 401 22.99 -4.48 12.47
CA VAL A 401 23.79 -5.54 13.12
C VAL A 401 24.40 -6.53 12.12
N LEU A 402 24.05 -6.43 10.84
CA LEU A 402 24.50 -7.32 9.77
C LEU A 402 26.01 -7.53 9.79
N GLN A 403 26.79 -6.45 9.84
CA GLN A 403 28.25 -6.54 9.82
C GLN A 403 28.82 -7.33 11.01
N SER A 404 28.16 -7.32 12.17
CA SER A 404 28.60 -8.11 13.32
C SER A 404 28.45 -9.61 13.05
N TYR A 405 27.36 -10.03 12.40
CA TYR A 405 27.13 -11.41 11.99
C TYR A 405 28.11 -11.83 10.89
N LEU A 406 28.34 -10.99 9.88
CA LEU A 406 29.32 -11.26 8.82
C LEU A 406 30.73 -11.44 9.38
N ASN A 407 31.13 -10.59 10.35
CA ASN A 407 32.42 -10.73 11.03
C ASN A 407 32.51 -11.98 11.90
N ALA A 408 31.37 -12.51 12.38
CA ALA A 408 31.30 -13.77 13.12
C ALA A 408 31.26 -15.02 12.22
N GLY A 409 31.27 -14.83 10.89
CA GLY A 409 31.29 -15.91 9.90
C GLY A 409 29.92 -16.25 9.29
N ALA A 410 28.89 -15.45 9.52
CA ALA A 410 27.62 -15.58 8.80
C ALA A 410 27.76 -15.14 7.33
N THR A 411 26.82 -15.57 6.48
CA THR A 411 26.71 -15.14 5.08
C THR A 411 25.37 -14.46 4.83
N GLU A 412 25.34 -13.41 3.99
CA GLU A 412 24.08 -12.84 3.51
C GLU A 412 23.31 -13.84 2.64
N GLY A 413 21.98 -13.83 2.79
CA GLY A 413 21.06 -14.69 2.04
C GLY A 413 20.65 -15.97 2.78
N ALA A 414 19.93 -16.82 2.07
CA ALA A 414 19.49 -18.12 2.57
C ALA A 414 20.68 -19.05 2.85
N CYS A 415 20.54 -19.93 3.85
CA CYS A 415 21.51 -20.99 4.05
C CYS A 415 21.60 -21.91 2.83
N PRO A 416 22.80 -22.38 2.46
CA PRO A 416 22.95 -23.41 1.45
C PRO A 416 22.09 -24.62 1.83
N GLU A 417 21.20 -25.03 0.93
CA GLU A 417 20.47 -26.28 1.13
C GLU A 417 21.47 -27.44 1.05
N ARG A 418 21.31 -28.44 1.94
CA ARG A 418 22.14 -29.64 1.83
C ARG A 418 21.83 -30.35 0.53
N GLU A 419 22.87 -30.78 -0.14
CA GLU A 419 22.78 -31.64 -1.30
C GLU A 419 22.82 -33.11 -0.86
N TYR A 420 22.04 -33.93 -1.55
CA TYR A 420 22.01 -35.38 -1.39
C TYR A 420 22.27 -36.02 -2.74
N GLU A 421 23.14 -37.01 -2.77
CA GLU A 421 23.24 -37.91 -3.91
C GLU A 421 22.05 -38.87 -3.90
N VAL A 422 21.43 -39.04 -5.05
CA VAL A 422 20.38 -40.04 -5.27
C VAL A 422 20.65 -40.80 -6.56
N CYS A 423 20.26 -42.07 -6.57
CA CYS A 423 20.29 -42.91 -7.75
C CYS A 423 18.90 -42.91 -8.41
N HIS A 424 18.83 -42.34 -9.61
CA HIS A 424 17.63 -42.28 -10.44
C HIS A 424 17.81 -43.21 -11.65
N TYR A 425 17.14 -44.36 -11.66
CA TYR A 425 17.25 -45.37 -12.73
C TYR A 425 18.70 -45.73 -13.13
N GLY A 426 19.58 -45.92 -12.14
CA GLY A 426 20.98 -46.29 -12.39
C GLY A 426 21.90 -45.12 -12.78
N SER A 427 21.38 -43.88 -12.81
CA SER A 427 22.18 -42.66 -12.97
C SER A 427 22.29 -41.89 -11.66
N GLU A 428 23.51 -41.49 -11.30
CA GLU A 428 23.76 -40.65 -10.13
C GLU A 428 23.37 -39.20 -10.42
N MET A 429 22.66 -38.57 -9.49
CA MET A 429 22.34 -37.15 -9.54
C MET A 429 22.36 -36.51 -8.15
N THR A 430 22.66 -35.21 -8.11
CA THR A 430 22.64 -34.40 -6.90
C THR A 430 21.32 -33.65 -6.80
N VAL A 431 20.61 -33.80 -5.68
CA VAL A 431 19.35 -33.11 -5.41
C VAL A 431 19.44 -32.29 -4.13
N LEU A 432 18.70 -31.19 -4.06
CA LEU A 432 18.57 -30.42 -2.83
C LEU A 432 17.74 -31.19 -1.79
N ALA A 433 18.01 -30.96 -0.51
CA ALA A 433 17.28 -31.56 0.62
C ALA A 433 15.76 -31.43 0.50
N SER A 434 15.29 -30.27 0.01
CA SER A 434 13.88 -29.97 -0.21
C SER A 434 13.24 -30.88 -1.27
N ALA A 435 14.02 -31.31 -2.27
CA ALA A 435 13.58 -32.17 -3.36
C ALA A 435 13.71 -33.67 -3.05
N LEU A 436 14.55 -34.06 -2.07
CA LEU A 436 14.85 -35.45 -1.74
C LEU A 436 13.58 -36.28 -1.48
N SER A 437 12.64 -35.77 -0.69
CA SER A 437 11.40 -36.53 -0.39
C SER A 437 10.56 -36.81 -1.63
N GLY A 438 10.56 -35.90 -2.61
CA GLY A 438 9.91 -36.11 -3.90
C GLY A 438 10.61 -37.21 -4.69
N HIS A 439 11.93 -37.13 -4.84
CA HIS A 439 12.72 -38.16 -5.54
C HIS A 439 12.52 -39.56 -4.95
N LEU A 440 12.57 -39.69 -3.61
CA LEU A 440 12.33 -40.97 -2.93
C LEU A 440 10.91 -41.53 -3.15
N GLN A 441 9.90 -40.67 -3.27
CA GLN A 441 8.53 -41.10 -3.58
C GLN A 441 8.35 -41.54 -5.05
N HIS A 442 9.21 -41.05 -5.94
CA HIS A 442 9.22 -41.40 -7.36
C HIS A 442 10.06 -42.64 -7.69
N GLY A 443 10.63 -43.30 -6.68
CA GLY A 443 11.35 -44.57 -6.81
C GLY A 443 12.87 -44.44 -6.79
N ASP A 444 13.41 -43.25 -6.55
CA ASP A 444 14.85 -43.03 -6.43
C ASP A 444 15.35 -43.53 -5.07
N THR A 445 16.63 -43.90 -5.01
CA THR A 445 17.28 -44.32 -3.76
C THR A 445 18.30 -43.27 -3.32
N GLN A 446 18.39 -43.02 -2.01
CA GLN A 446 19.38 -42.10 -1.46
C GLN A 446 20.77 -42.77 -1.44
N GLY A 447 21.77 -42.08 -2.00
CA GLY A 447 23.16 -42.54 -2.13
C GLY A 447 23.58 -42.82 -3.58
N VAL A 448 24.85 -43.21 -3.74
CA VAL A 448 25.44 -43.66 -5.02
C VAL A 448 24.67 -44.85 -5.61
N CYS A 449 24.71 -44.98 -6.93
CA CYS A 449 24.06 -46.11 -7.58
C CYS A 449 24.76 -47.43 -7.19
N PRO A 450 24.02 -48.53 -6.97
CA PRO A 450 24.64 -49.84 -6.81
C PRO A 450 25.50 -50.14 -8.04
N ILE A 451 26.74 -50.59 -7.82
CA ILE A 451 27.58 -51.10 -8.92
C ILE A 451 26.93 -52.40 -9.37
N GLU A 452 26.21 -52.34 -10.49
CA GLU A 452 25.65 -53.52 -11.11
C GLU A 452 26.76 -54.30 -11.82
N GLU A 453 26.81 -55.61 -11.60
CA GLU A 453 27.77 -56.47 -12.28
C GLU A 453 27.50 -56.43 -13.79
N GLU A 454 28.55 -56.21 -14.57
CA GLU A 454 28.49 -56.27 -16.02
C GLU A 454 28.39 -57.73 -16.47
N VAL A 455 27.41 -58.00 -17.32
CA VAL A 455 27.15 -59.32 -17.88
C VAL A 455 27.35 -59.25 -19.39
N LEU A 456 28.22 -60.14 -19.88
CA LEU A 456 28.38 -60.38 -21.30
C LEU A 456 27.19 -61.18 -21.83
N LEU A 457 26.57 -60.66 -22.88
CA LEU A 457 25.54 -61.32 -23.68
C LEU A 457 26.00 -61.43 -25.13
N CYS A 458 25.55 -62.49 -25.81
CA CYS A 458 25.70 -62.67 -27.24
C CYS A 458 24.37 -62.37 -27.94
N HIS A 459 24.36 -61.35 -28.80
CA HIS A 459 23.23 -60.97 -29.66
C HIS A 459 23.67 -61.11 -31.12
N ASP A 460 23.08 -62.04 -31.86
CA ASP A 460 23.39 -62.29 -33.28
C ASP A 460 24.90 -62.44 -33.59
N GLY A 461 25.62 -63.17 -32.72
CA GLY A 461 27.07 -63.41 -32.90
C GLY A 461 27.97 -62.23 -32.52
N GLN A 462 27.41 -61.11 -32.05
CA GLN A 462 28.17 -59.99 -31.50
C GLN A 462 28.09 -59.95 -29.97
N GLN A 463 29.24 -59.78 -29.33
CA GLN A 463 29.30 -59.59 -27.88
C GLN A 463 28.80 -58.19 -27.51
N ARG A 464 27.95 -58.14 -26.48
CA ARG A 464 27.49 -56.91 -25.84
C ARG A 464 27.63 -57.05 -24.34
N THR A 465 28.14 -56.00 -23.71
CA THR A 465 28.18 -55.89 -22.25
C THR A 465 26.98 -55.07 -21.80
N VAL A 466 26.18 -55.61 -20.88
CA VAL A 466 25.04 -54.92 -20.27
C VAL A 466 25.12 -55.06 -18.76
N VAL A 467 24.43 -54.21 -18.01
CA VAL A 467 24.32 -54.36 -16.55
C VAL A 467 23.30 -55.45 -16.20
N GLU A 468 23.48 -56.14 -15.07
CA GLU A 468 22.63 -57.28 -14.67
C GLU A 468 21.12 -56.95 -14.71
N SER A 469 20.70 -55.73 -14.35
CA SER A 469 19.29 -55.32 -14.40
C SER A 469 18.69 -55.35 -15.81
N GLN A 470 19.52 -55.21 -16.85
CA GLN A 470 19.10 -55.20 -18.26
C GLN A 470 19.12 -56.59 -18.90
N VAL A 471 19.76 -57.57 -18.26
CA VAL A 471 19.94 -58.93 -18.81
C VAL A 471 18.61 -59.56 -19.19
N GLN A 472 17.58 -59.48 -18.34
CA GLN A 472 16.31 -60.13 -18.64
C GLN A 472 15.61 -59.53 -19.86
N SER A 473 15.72 -58.22 -20.08
CA SER A 473 15.17 -57.56 -21.26
C SER A 473 15.85 -58.06 -22.53
N HIS A 474 17.17 -58.16 -22.51
CA HIS A 474 17.97 -58.69 -23.61
C HIS A 474 17.69 -60.17 -23.88
N LEU A 475 17.60 -61.01 -22.85
CA LEU A 475 17.24 -62.42 -22.99
C LEU A 475 15.84 -62.61 -23.60
N ASN A 476 14.87 -61.75 -23.23
CA ASN A 476 13.53 -61.77 -23.81
C ASN A 476 13.52 -61.37 -25.30
N HIS A 477 14.55 -60.67 -25.76
CA HIS A 477 14.74 -60.24 -27.15
C HIS A 477 15.59 -61.22 -27.98
N GLY A 478 15.99 -62.37 -27.41
CA GLY A 478 16.70 -63.44 -28.11
C GLY A 478 18.20 -63.50 -27.85
N ASP A 479 18.74 -62.64 -26.99
CA ASP A 479 20.16 -62.66 -26.60
C ASP A 479 20.44 -63.91 -25.74
N THR A 480 21.70 -64.35 -25.71
CA THR A 480 22.14 -65.46 -24.86
C THR A 480 23.19 -65.00 -23.86
N ARG A 481 23.11 -65.49 -22.62
CA ARG A 481 24.07 -65.12 -21.57
C ARG A 481 25.41 -65.80 -21.80
N GLY A 482 26.50 -65.03 -21.74
CA GLY A 482 27.87 -65.49 -21.98
C GLY A 482 28.48 -64.94 -23.27
N THR A 483 29.72 -65.33 -23.53
CA THR A 483 30.45 -64.98 -24.76
C THR A 483 29.83 -65.69 -25.97
N CYS A 484 29.87 -65.05 -27.13
CA CYS A 484 29.52 -65.73 -28.37
C CYS A 484 30.43 -66.94 -28.60
N PRO A 485 29.90 -68.07 -29.12
CA PRO A 485 30.72 -69.25 -29.41
C PRO A 485 31.75 -68.91 -30.50
N ASP A 486 33.02 -69.19 -30.20
CA ASP A 486 34.12 -69.03 -31.15
C ASP A 486 34.01 -70.07 -32.28
N GLU A 487 34.15 -69.63 -33.53
CA GLU A 487 34.21 -70.51 -34.70
C GLU A 487 35.50 -71.36 -34.62
N VAL A 488 35.33 -72.67 -34.53
CA VAL A 488 36.41 -73.65 -34.33
C VAL A 488 37.19 -73.84 -35.64
N GLU A 489 38.52 -73.70 -35.55
CA GLU A 489 39.51 -73.94 -36.60
C GLU A 489 39.49 -75.41 -37.08
N GLU A 490 39.37 -75.64 -38.39
CA GLU A 490 39.71 -76.91 -39.06
C GLU A 490 40.88 -76.71 -40.04
N GLU A 491 41.74 -77.73 -40.06
CA GLU A 491 43.06 -77.81 -40.69
C GLU A 491 43.06 -77.71 -42.23
N GLU A 492 44.25 -77.42 -42.76
CA GLU A 492 44.61 -77.25 -44.17
C GLU A 492 43.96 -78.28 -45.12
N ASP A 493 43.22 -77.79 -46.12
CA ASP A 493 42.81 -78.61 -47.26
C ASP A 493 43.20 -77.94 -48.58
N ASP A 494 44.00 -78.69 -49.34
CA ASP A 494 44.61 -78.33 -50.61
C ASP A 494 43.59 -77.86 -51.65
N VAL A 495 43.76 -76.63 -52.12
CA VAL A 495 42.96 -76.05 -53.22
C VAL A 495 43.35 -76.72 -54.54
N TYR A 496 42.64 -77.80 -54.90
CA TYR A 496 42.80 -78.46 -56.20
C TYR A 496 42.24 -77.61 -57.34
N ASP A 497 43.11 -77.22 -58.27
CA ASP A 497 42.76 -76.45 -59.47
C ASP A 497 41.91 -77.29 -60.44
N CYS A 498 40.82 -76.73 -60.98
CA CYS A 498 39.78 -77.49 -61.69
C CYS A 498 40.29 -78.12 -63.02
N PRO A 499 40.25 -79.47 -63.20
CA PRO A 499 40.82 -80.13 -64.38
C PRO A 499 40.03 -79.91 -65.70
N CYS A 500 38.90 -79.20 -65.65
CA CYS A 500 38.05 -78.91 -66.81
C CYS A 500 38.25 -77.49 -67.40
N SER A 501 39.45 -76.92 -67.29
CA SER A 501 39.76 -75.49 -67.45
C SER A 501 39.70 -74.90 -68.88
N SER A 502 39.25 -75.63 -69.91
CA SER A 502 39.00 -75.03 -71.23
C SER A 502 37.51 -74.67 -71.43
N LYS A 503 37.23 -73.38 -71.68
CA LYS A 503 35.86 -72.81 -71.81
C LYS A 503 34.93 -73.49 -72.84
N LYS A 504 35.46 -74.29 -73.78
CA LYS A 504 34.65 -75.06 -74.74
C LYS A 504 34.16 -76.42 -74.22
N LEU A 505 34.65 -76.89 -73.08
CA LEU A 505 34.32 -78.21 -72.51
C LEU A 505 33.45 -78.17 -71.24
N GLN A 506 33.05 -76.99 -70.78
CA GLN A 506 32.31 -76.82 -69.52
C GLN A 506 30.81 -77.15 -69.61
N GLN A 507 30.23 -77.29 -70.81
CA GLN A 507 28.83 -77.69 -70.93
C GLN A 507 28.68 -79.20 -70.73
N GLY A 508 28.36 -79.60 -69.50
CA GLY A 508 27.96 -80.97 -69.15
C GLY A 508 29.05 -81.90 -68.60
N LYS A 509 30.26 -81.38 -68.35
CA LYS A 509 31.35 -82.11 -67.67
C LYS A 509 31.62 -81.52 -66.28
N VAL A 510 32.20 -82.34 -65.40
CA VAL A 510 32.57 -81.98 -64.03
C VAL A 510 33.98 -82.48 -63.72
N GLY A 511 34.69 -81.73 -62.88
CA GLY A 511 36.00 -82.13 -62.38
C GLY A 511 35.86 -82.84 -61.04
N ILE A 512 36.45 -84.03 -60.92
CA ILE A 512 36.44 -84.82 -59.70
C ILE A 512 37.88 -85.19 -59.30
N LEU A 513 38.12 -85.36 -58.01
CA LEU A 513 39.28 -86.07 -57.50
C LEU A 513 38.90 -87.55 -57.39
N HIS A 514 39.48 -88.36 -58.27
CA HIS A 514 39.16 -89.77 -58.36
C HIS A 514 40.09 -90.61 -57.48
N ARG A 515 39.52 -91.43 -56.59
CA ARG A 515 40.23 -92.36 -55.70
C ARG A 515 39.83 -93.80 -56.04
N PRO A 516 40.70 -94.57 -56.72
CA PRO A 516 40.38 -95.95 -57.09
C PRO A 516 40.16 -96.85 -55.85
N PRO A 517 39.07 -97.66 -55.81
CA PRO A 517 38.81 -98.60 -54.74
C PRO A 517 39.99 -99.56 -54.54
N GLY A 518 40.52 -99.62 -53.32
CA GLY A 518 41.66 -100.49 -52.97
C GLY A 518 43.04 -99.87 -53.19
N ASN A 519 43.15 -98.66 -53.76
CA ASN A 519 44.40 -97.90 -53.82
C ASN A 519 44.17 -96.38 -53.72
N PRO A 520 43.79 -95.87 -52.54
CA PRO A 520 43.40 -94.46 -52.34
C PRO A 520 44.56 -93.47 -52.50
N ALA A 521 45.81 -93.92 -52.37
CA ALA A 521 47.00 -93.08 -52.53
C ALA A 521 47.31 -92.72 -53.99
N ASN A 522 46.67 -93.40 -54.96
CA ASN A 522 46.78 -93.06 -56.38
C ASN A 522 45.60 -92.20 -56.84
N GLU A 523 45.35 -91.13 -56.09
CA GLU A 523 44.31 -90.19 -56.44
C GLU A 523 44.72 -89.32 -57.62
N GLN A 524 43.74 -88.97 -58.46
CA GLN A 524 43.99 -88.16 -59.65
C GLN A 524 42.79 -87.31 -60.02
N LEU A 525 43.05 -86.09 -60.48
CA LEU A 525 42.01 -85.19 -60.98
C LEU A 525 41.55 -85.63 -62.37
N LEU A 526 40.25 -85.88 -62.53
CA LEU A 526 39.64 -86.28 -63.80
C LEU A 526 38.55 -85.31 -64.23
N CYS A 527 38.46 -85.05 -65.54
CA CYS A 527 37.36 -84.30 -66.13
C CYS A 527 36.41 -85.25 -66.89
N ILE A 528 35.27 -85.58 -66.27
CA ILE A 528 34.32 -86.57 -66.79
C ILE A 528 32.96 -85.94 -67.09
N SER A 529 32.08 -86.67 -67.80
CA SER A 529 30.71 -86.21 -68.00
C SER A 529 29.93 -86.20 -66.68
N ARG A 530 29.01 -85.25 -66.52
CA ARG A 530 28.17 -85.13 -65.31
C ARG A 530 27.30 -86.38 -65.06
N ASN A 531 26.88 -87.05 -66.12
CA ASN A 531 26.17 -88.33 -66.00
C ASN A 531 27.10 -89.47 -65.57
N GLY A 532 28.34 -89.49 -66.06
CA GLY A 532 29.37 -90.43 -65.60
C GLY A 532 29.67 -90.27 -64.11
N TRP A 533 29.69 -89.02 -63.62
CA TRP A 533 29.79 -88.71 -62.19
C TRP A 533 28.63 -89.30 -61.38
N ARG A 534 27.38 -88.93 -61.71
CA ARG A 534 26.20 -89.30 -60.91
C ARG A 534 25.91 -90.80 -60.89
N ASN A 535 26.11 -91.50 -62.01
CA ASN A 535 25.64 -92.88 -62.16
C ASN A 535 26.78 -93.92 -62.11
N GLY A 536 28.03 -93.47 -62.26
CA GLY A 536 29.21 -94.31 -62.28
C GLY A 536 30.05 -94.11 -61.04
N HIS A 537 30.70 -92.95 -60.96
CA HIS A 537 31.76 -92.65 -60.00
C HIS A 537 31.22 -92.41 -58.58
N LYS A 538 30.30 -91.45 -58.38
CA LYS A 538 29.74 -91.13 -57.05
C LYS A 538 29.20 -92.35 -56.26
N PRO A 539 28.46 -93.29 -56.89
CA PRO A 539 27.93 -94.44 -56.14
C PRO A 539 28.89 -95.62 -55.99
N ARG A 540 30.03 -95.66 -56.70
CA ARG A 540 30.92 -96.83 -56.73
C ARG A 540 32.36 -96.56 -56.26
N HIS A 541 32.75 -95.29 -56.17
CA HIS A 541 34.09 -94.83 -55.82
C HIS A 541 33.98 -93.70 -54.79
N ASP A 542 34.99 -93.55 -53.94
CA ASP A 542 35.06 -92.48 -52.94
C ASP A 542 35.67 -91.20 -53.53
N ASP A 543 35.08 -90.79 -54.65
CA ASP A 543 35.53 -89.66 -55.44
C ASP A 543 34.89 -88.37 -54.92
N VAL A 544 35.63 -87.26 -54.95
CA VAL A 544 35.14 -85.95 -54.47
C VAL A 544 34.92 -85.00 -55.66
N LEU A 545 33.80 -84.27 -55.66
CA LEU A 545 33.55 -83.25 -56.68
C LEU A 545 34.39 -82.00 -56.36
N VAL A 546 35.32 -81.67 -57.26
CA VAL A 546 36.23 -80.53 -57.08
C VAL A 546 35.66 -79.28 -57.75
N CYS A 547 35.04 -79.42 -58.93
CA CYS A 547 34.50 -78.28 -59.67
C CYS A 547 33.45 -78.66 -60.73
N GLY A 548 32.73 -77.66 -61.23
CA GLY A 548 31.69 -77.82 -62.25
C GLY A 548 30.29 -77.89 -61.63
N ASN A 549 29.86 -76.78 -61.02
CA ASN A 549 28.53 -76.64 -60.45
C ASN A 549 27.44 -76.50 -61.53
N GLY A 550 26.24 -76.93 -61.17
CA GLY A 550 25.01 -76.64 -61.92
C GLY A 550 24.67 -75.17 -61.86
#